data_AF-A0A924YB20-F1
#
_entry.id   AF-A0A924YB20-F1
#
_cell.length_a   1.000
_cell.length_b   1.000
_cell.length_c   1.000
_cell.angle_alpha   90.00
_cell.angle_beta   90.00
_cell.angle_gamma   90.00
#
_symmetry.space_group_name_H-M   'P 1'
#
loop_
_entity.id
_entity.type
_entity.pdbx_description
1 polymer ?
#
loop_
_entity_poly.entity_id
_entity_poly.type
_entity_poly.pdbx_seq_one_letter_code
_entity_poly.pdbx_strand_id
1 'polypeptide(L)'
;MMSITETGLAALDQSNPNADDLALAKGHAPRIRFDAREPFFPSVVGYTVFRQGGPSPSFPREIALAPGVVTVIEYAVWWDWDIQHLYELEHIWVWLDADEKLIGGEASWHGGYHAMDDEGTMPSENGRLVVHSEPGKHAFAPSPKWLLEREPITRRSCGASAGRMAVHVTPLFEGIIHSRTPLANRAVHSYLECLAFEPSFDFSNVFELEKVSFVPWPQLNDWIPGQVARWADHLVATLPANKQHLYNIAHRGASAYAAENSLQAFHKAAEMGSDLVEIDVRFTADNVPVVSHDDTLRRVYGVDGVISDVTLEQLHRLTTPGMDMIPTFDDVAEVCANLSMGIYLDIKEVNAETMIKVFETLKRLNLMNYCVAGSTRPDWLADIKAAEPRMFTSILYNSIYVDPILLARSISCDYVHPCWERRAPEPHRLLSPEMVKRIHDAGLGIVCWHEERPSEIAALRALGVDMICSDTPDRLAVHQVICE
;
A
#
# COMPACT_ATOMS: atom_id res chain seq x y z
N MET A 1 -30.03 -9.62 -0.35
CA MET A 1 -29.47 -8.50 -1.12
C MET A 1 -28.24 -9.06 -1.79
N MET A 2 -28.08 -8.90 -3.11
CA MET A 2 -26.86 -9.37 -3.79
C MET A 2 -25.64 -8.66 -3.20
N SER A 3 -24.51 -9.35 -3.08
CA SER A 3 -23.26 -8.70 -2.70
C SER A 3 -22.87 -7.65 -3.75
N ILE A 4 -22.01 -6.69 -3.39
CA ILE A 4 -21.52 -5.67 -4.34
C ILE A 4 -20.88 -6.37 -5.55
N THR A 5 -20.17 -7.46 -5.30
CA THR A 5 -19.51 -8.31 -6.29
C THR A 5 -20.51 -9.02 -7.20
N GLU A 6 -21.55 -9.64 -6.65
CA GLU A 6 -22.63 -10.27 -7.43
C GLU A 6 -23.34 -9.27 -8.33
N THR A 7 -23.58 -8.05 -7.83
CA THR A 7 -24.19 -6.96 -8.60
C THR A 7 -23.31 -6.54 -9.77
N GLY A 8 -21.99 -6.48 -9.56
CA GLY A 8 -21.02 -6.19 -10.61
C GLY A 8 -20.93 -7.30 -11.65
N LEU A 9 -20.90 -8.56 -11.22
CA LEU A 9 -20.81 -9.71 -12.11
C LEU A 9 -22.04 -9.90 -12.98
N ALA A 10 -23.23 -9.59 -12.46
CA ALA A 10 -24.47 -9.64 -13.23
C ALA A 10 -24.47 -8.67 -14.43
N ALA A 11 -23.61 -7.64 -14.41
CA ALA A 11 -23.45 -6.69 -15.50
C ALA A 11 -22.46 -7.15 -16.59
N LEU A 12 -21.70 -8.23 -16.36
CA LEU A 12 -20.81 -8.80 -17.38
C LEU A 12 -21.62 -9.49 -18.47
N ASP A 13 -21.16 -9.37 -19.71
CA ASP A 13 -21.69 -10.16 -20.81
C ASP A 13 -21.37 -11.63 -20.60
N GLN A 14 -22.39 -12.41 -20.21
CA GLN A 14 -22.28 -13.85 -19.99
C GLN A 14 -22.18 -14.65 -21.30
N SER A 15 -22.14 -13.99 -22.47
CA SER A 15 -21.81 -14.65 -23.72
C SER A 15 -20.39 -15.21 -23.63
N ASN A 16 -20.29 -16.52 -23.38
CA ASN A 16 -19.02 -17.20 -23.37
C ASN A 16 -18.70 -17.64 -24.80
N PRO A 17 -17.68 -17.07 -25.45
CA PRO A 17 -17.40 -17.37 -26.85
C PRO A 17 -16.90 -18.80 -27.07
N ASN A 18 -16.47 -19.52 -26.01
CA ASN A 18 -15.99 -20.89 -26.13
C ASN A 18 -16.39 -21.76 -24.92
N ALA A 19 -17.52 -22.48 -25.05
CA ALA A 19 -18.04 -23.38 -24.01
C ALA A 19 -17.09 -24.53 -23.67
N ASP A 20 -16.28 -25.00 -24.63
CA ASP A 20 -15.33 -26.10 -24.42
C ASP A 20 -14.18 -25.66 -23.51
N ASP A 21 -13.66 -24.45 -23.72
CA ASP A 21 -12.60 -23.88 -22.86
C ASP A 21 -13.10 -23.66 -21.42
N LEU A 22 -14.35 -23.23 -21.26
CA LEU A 22 -14.96 -23.10 -19.93
C LEU A 22 -15.07 -24.45 -19.22
N ALA A 23 -15.53 -25.48 -19.94
CA ALA A 23 -15.66 -26.82 -19.39
C ALA A 23 -14.30 -27.39 -18.98
N LEU A 24 -13.27 -27.19 -19.82
CA LEU A 24 -11.90 -27.59 -19.54
C LEU A 24 -11.34 -26.85 -18.31
N ALA A 25 -11.47 -25.52 -18.26
CA ALA A 25 -11.02 -24.72 -17.12
C ALA A 25 -11.70 -25.12 -15.81
N LYS A 26 -13.01 -25.40 -15.81
CA LYS A 26 -13.71 -25.88 -14.63
C LYS A 26 -13.29 -27.30 -14.23
N GLY A 27 -13.07 -28.19 -15.19
CA GLY A 27 -12.64 -29.57 -14.95
C GLY A 27 -11.26 -29.67 -14.30
N HIS A 28 -10.37 -28.73 -14.62
CA HIS A 28 -8.99 -28.69 -14.12
C HIS A 28 -8.71 -27.57 -13.12
N ALA A 29 -9.75 -26.90 -12.62
CA ALA A 29 -9.59 -25.83 -11.64
C ALA A 29 -8.77 -26.35 -10.44
N PRO A 30 -7.80 -25.61 -9.89
CA PRO A 30 -7.05 -26.05 -8.71
C PRO A 30 -7.95 -26.20 -7.47
N ARG A 31 -7.50 -27.01 -6.51
CA ARG A 31 -8.08 -27.06 -5.15
C ARG A 31 -7.18 -26.24 -4.23
N ILE A 32 -7.77 -25.26 -3.54
CA ILE A 32 -7.00 -24.36 -2.68
C ILE A 32 -7.16 -24.80 -1.23
N ARG A 33 -6.04 -24.96 -0.53
CA ARG A 33 -5.95 -25.23 0.90
C ARG A 33 -5.76 -23.91 1.64
N PHE A 34 -6.78 -23.52 2.40
CA PHE A 34 -6.77 -22.28 3.18
C PHE A 34 -6.53 -22.58 4.66
N ASP A 35 -6.00 -21.58 5.35
CA ASP A 35 -6.02 -21.54 6.81
C ASP A 35 -7.45 -21.76 7.34
N ALA A 36 -7.58 -22.50 8.43
CA ALA A 36 -8.87 -22.80 9.05
C ALA A 36 -9.60 -21.53 9.55
N ARG A 37 -8.90 -20.40 9.68
CA ARG A 37 -9.46 -19.10 10.08
C ARG A 37 -9.42 -18.05 8.97
N GLU A 38 -9.14 -18.44 7.73
CA GLU A 38 -9.16 -17.51 6.59
C GLU A 38 -10.54 -16.85 6.46
N PRO A 39 -10.62 -15.50 6.50
CA PRO A 39 -11.87 -14.79 6.27
C PRO A 39 -12.17 -14.51 4.79
N PHE A 40 -11.17 -14.56 3.90
CA PHE A 40 -11.30 -14.14 2.51
C PHE A 40 -11.19 -15.31 1.54
N PHE A 41 -12.16 -15.41 0.63
CA PHE A 41 -12.21 -16.48 -0.36
C PHE A 41 -12.33 -15.91 -1.78
N PRO A 42 -11.85 -16.67 -2.80
CA PRO A 42 -12.01 -16.28 -4.19
C PRO A 42 -13.47 -16.00 -4.54
N SER A 43 -13.70 -14.95 -5.33
CA SER A 43 -15.05 -14.56 -5.76
C SER A 43 -15.28 -14.82 -7.25
N VAL A 44 -14.24 -14.65 -8.07
CA VAL A 44 -14.30 -14.77 -9.54
C VAL A 44 -12.99 -15.33 -10.06
N VAL A 45 -13.05 -16.09 -11.14
CA VAL A 45 -11.87 -16.57 -11.86
C VAL A 45 -11.93 -16.13 -13.31
N GLY A 46 -10.89 -15.42 -13.72
CA GLY A 46 -10.55 -15.18 -15.12
C GLY A 46 -9.77 -16.37 -15.63
N TYR A 47 -10.07 -16.87 -16.82
CA TYR A 47 -9.29 -17.96 -17.42
C TYR A 47 -8.78 -17.64 -18.82
N THR A 48 -7.60 -18.18 -19.13
CA THR A 48 -6.99 -18.21 -20.46
C THR A 48 -6.52 -19.63 -20.77
N VAL A 49 -6.87 -20.17 -21.94
CA VAL A 49 -6.44 -21.51 -22.39
C VAL A 49 -5.43 -21.39 -23.52
N PHE A 50 -4.21 -21.86 -23.28
CA PHE A 50 -3.12 -21.89 -24.25
C PHE A 50 -3.03 -23.26 -24.90
N ARG A 51 -3.10 -23.30 -26.24
CA ARG A 51 -2.78 -24.48 -27.07
C ARG A 51 -1.49 -24.31 -27.87
N GLN A 52 -0.86 -23.14 -27.72
CA GLN A 52 0.42 -22.75 -28.28
C GLN A 52 1.09 -21.80 -27.27
N GLY A 53 2.42 -21.73 -27.30
CA GLY A 53 3.16 -20.83 -26.42
C GLY A 53 2.95 -19.36 -26.80
N GLY A 54 3.10 -18.47 -25.82
CA GLY A 54 2.95 -17.03 -26.01
C GLY A 54 2.86 -16.27 -24.68
N PRO A 55 2.71 -14.94 -24.74
CA PRO A 55 2.67 -14.11 -23.54
C PRO A 55 1.40 -14.37 -22.74
N SER A 56 1.55 -14.43 -21.41
CA SER A 56 0.40 -14.37 -20.51
C SER A 56 -0.26 -12.99 -20.61
N PRO A 57 -1.59 -12.93 -20.81
CA PRO A 57 -2.29 -11.64 -20.88
C PRO A 57 -2.56 -11.03 -19.50
N SER A 58 -2.42 -11.79 -18.41
CA SER A 58 -2.74 -11.35 -17.04
C SER A 58 -1.53 -11.22 -16.12
N PHE A 59 -0.38 -11.80 -16.50
CA PHE A 59 0.84 -11.80 -15.70
C PHE A 59 2.08 -11.54 -16.59
N PRO A 60 3.11 -10.80 -16.13
CA PRO A 60 4.28 -10.48 -16.93
C PRO A 60 5.23 -11.68 -17.14
N ARG A 61 4.79 -12.69 -17.91
CA ARG A 61 5.55 -13.90 -18.24
C ARG A 61 5.24 -14.44 -19.63
N GLU A 62 6.12 -15.31 -20.12
CA GLU A 62 5.88 -16.14 -21.31
C GLU A 62 5.43 -17.55 -20.90
N ILE A 63 4.45 -18.09 -21.62
CA ILE A 63 3.96 -19.46 -21.51
C ILE A 63 4.65 -20.31 -22.57
N ALA A 64 5.45 -21.29 -22.13
CA ALA A 64 6.15 -22.21 -23.02
C ALA A 64 5.62 -23.64 -22.86
N LEU A 65 5.15 -24.25 -23.95
CA LEU A 65 4.71 -25.64 -23.96
C LEU A 65 5.93 -26.56 -24.08
N ALA A 66 6.38 -27.09 -22.94
CA ALA A 66 7.44 -28.09 -22.89
C ALA A 66 7.02 -29.41 -23.58
N PRO A 67 7.97 -30.30 -23.96
CA PRO A 67 7.63 -31.58 -24.54
C PRO A 67 6.63 -32.38 -23.68
N GLY A 68 5.53 -32.82 -24.28
CA GLY A 68 4.45 -33.54 -23.58
C GLY A 68 3.32 -32.64 -23.08
N VAL A 69 3.52 -31.33 -23.01
CA VAL A 69 2.46 -30.35 -22.73
C VAL A 69 1.73 -30.02 -24.03
N VAL A 70 0.41 -30.16 -24.02
CA VAL A 70 -0.47 -29.77 -25.15
C VAL A 70 -1.33 -28.56 -24.79
N THR A 71 -1.75 -28.47 -23.53
CA THR A 71 -2.62 -27.39 -23.07
C THR A 71 -2.13 -26.79 -21.76
N VAL A 72 -2.27 -25.48 -21.62
CA VAL A 72 -2.04 -24.75 -20.37
C VAL A 72 -3.29 -23.98 -20.03
N ILE A 73 -3.71 -24.05 -18.78
CA ILE A 73 -4.81 -23.23 -18.28
C ILE A 73 -4.23 -22.27 -17.27
N GLU A 74 -4.37 -20.98 -17.56
CA GLU A 74 -4.07 -19.90 -16.65
C GLU A 74 -5.35 -19.48 -15.96
N TYR A 75 -5.29 -19.41 -14.63
CA TYR A 75 -6.35 -18.91 -13.76
C TYR A 75 -5.87 -17.62 -13.12
N ALA A 76 -6.50 -16.49 -13.45
CA ALA A 76 -6.39 -15.23 -12.74
C ALA A 76 -7.52 -15.18 -11.71
N VAL A 77 -7.17 -15.39 -10.44
CA VAL A 77 -8.13 -15.57 -9.35
C VAL A 77 -8.33 -14.23 -8.64
N TRP A 78 -9.59 -13.80 -8.51
CA TRP A 78 -9.95 -12.51 -7.89
C TRP A 78 -10.50 -12.70 -6.47
N TRP A 79 -10.01 -11.86 -5.56
CA TRP A 79 -10.58 -11.64 -4.23
C TRP A 79 -11.03 -10.20 -4.08
N ASP A 80 -12.15 -10.00 -3.40
CA ASP A 80 -12.55 -8.67 -2.97
C ASP A 80 -11.69 -8.12 -1.84
N TRP A 81 -10.79 -8.91 -1.22
CA TRP A 81 -9.97 -8.47 -0.08
C TRP A 81 -8.64 -9.23 -0.01
N ASP A 82 -7.56 -8.49 0.20
CA ASP A 82 -6.33 -8.93 0.88
C ASP A 82 -6.32 -8.25 2.25
N ILE A 83 -5.73 -8.85 3.27
CA ILE A 83 -5.78 -8.28 4.62
C ILE A 83 -5.10 -6.90 4.72
N GLN A 84 -4.19 -6.58 3.81
CA GLN A 84 -3.50 -5.29 3.74
C GLN A 84 -4.10 -4.34 2.70
N HIS A 85 -4.71 -4.83 1.61
CA HIS A 85 -5.25 -3.98 0.53
C HIS A 85 -6.63 -4.41 -0.02
N LEU A 86 -7.29 -3.47 -0.69
CA LEU A 86 -8.69 -3.56 -1.13
C LEU A 86 -9.04 -4.77 -2.01
N TYR A 87 -8.10 -5.43 -2.68
CA TYR A 87 -8.40 -6.60 -3.51
C TYR A 87 -7.12 -7.40 -3.76
N GLU A 88 -7.25 -8.62 -4.27
CA GLU A 88 -6.11 -9.41 -4.76
C GLU A 88 -6.40 -10.08 -6.10
N LEU A 89 -5.35 -10.24 -6.91
CA LEU A 89 -5.32 -10.95 -8.18
C LEU A 89 -4.11 -11.90 -8.24
N GLU A 90 -4.28 -13.12 -7.73
CA GLU A 90 -3.26 -14.18 -7.80
C GLU A 90 -3.48 -15.11 -9.00
N HIS A 91 -2.44 -15.85 -9.37
CA HIS A 91 -2.38 -16.64 -10.58
C HIS A 91 -1.99 -18.08 -10.32
N ILE A 92 -2.63 -19.00 -11.03
CA ILE A 92 -2.26 -20.42 -11.06
C ILE A 92 -2.21 -20.88 -12.51
N TRP A 93 -1.19 -21.66 -12.86
CA TRP A 93 -1.04 -22.29 -14.17
C TRP A 93 -1.06 -23.80 -14.04
N VAL A 94 -1.92 -24.44 -14.82
CA VAL A 94 -2.08 -25.89 -14.88
C VAL A 94 -1.65 -26.39 -16.24
N TRP A 95 -0.73 -27.35 -16.26
CA TRP A 95 -0.13 -27.91 -17.47
C TRP A 95 -0.71 -29.31 -17.74
N LEU A 96 -1.24 -29.51 -18.93
CA LEU A 96 -1.95 -30.73 -19.34
C LEU A 96 -1.29 -31.40 -20.55
N ASP A 97 -1.33 -32.73 -20.57
CA ASP A 97 -0.95 -33.53 -21.74
C ASP A 97 -2.09 -33.66 -22.79
N ALA A 98 -1.87 -34.48 -23.81
CA ALA A 98 -2.85 -34.73 -24.88
C ALA A 98 -4.12 -35.47 -24.42
N ASP A 99 -4.05 -36.18 -23.28
CA ASP A 99 -5.17 -36.88 -22.65
C ASP A 99 -5.84 -36.00 -21.58
N GLU A 100 -5.52 -34.69 -21.52
CA GLU A 100 -5.96 -33.75 -20.50
C GLU A 100 -5.53 -34.14 -19.07
N LYS A 101 -4.45 -34.91 -18.92
CA LYS A 101 -3.92 -35.25 -17.59
C LYS A 101 -3.02 -34.13 -17.08
N LEU A 102 -3.15 -33.82 -15.79
CA LEU A 102 -2.25 -32.92 -15.06
C LEU A 102 -0.82 -33.46 -15.07
N ILE A 103 0.10 -32.69 -15.64
CA ILE A 103 1.55 -33.02 -15.70
C ILE A 103 2.45 -31.94 -15.10
N GLY A 104 1.90 -30.79 -14.73
CA GLY A 104 2.64 -29.71 -14.08
C GLY A 104 1.73 -28.63 -13.50
N GLY A 105 2.28 -27.85 -12.56
CA GLY A 105 1.59 -26.72 -11.95
C GLY A 105 2.58 -25.63 -11.54
N GLU A 106 2.18 -24.38 -11.70
CA GLU A 106 2.90 -23.22 -11.18
C GLU A 106 1.88 -22.26 -10.54
N ALA A 107 2.31 -21.42 -9.62
CA ALA A 107 1.45 -20.40 -9.03
C ALA A 107 2.27 -19.18 -8.58
N SER A 108 1.58 -18.05 -8.45
CA SER A 108 2.18 -16.79 -8.04
C SER A 108 2.51 -16.73 -6.55
N TRP A 109 3.53 -15.93 -6.24
CA TRP A 109 4.09 -15.77 -4.90
C TRP A 109 4.79 -14.42 -4.77
N HIS A 110 4.20 -13.48 -4.03
CA HIS A 110 4.78 -12.17 -3.69
C HIS A 110 5.47 -11.45 -4.86
N GLY A 111 4.75 -11.26 -5.96
CA GLY A 111 5.25 -10.58 -7.16
C GLY A 111 6.10 -11.45 -8.10
N GLY A 112 6.36 -12.70 -7.73
CA GLY A 112 6.94 -13.74 -8.58
C GLY A 112 5.98 -14.91 -8.79
N TYR A 113 6.53 -16.02 -9.25
CA TYR A 113 5.84 -17.30 -9.36
C TYR A 113 6.85 -18.44 -9.25
N HIS A 114 6.39 -19.65 -8.92
CA HIS A 114 7.23 -20.84 -8.87
C HIS A 114 6.45 -22.09 -9.24
N ALA A 115 7.19 -23.17 -9.49
CA ALA A 115 6.61 -24.49 -9.65
C ALA A 115 5.91 -24.93 -8.35
N MET A 116 4.75 -25.55 -8.51
CA MET A 116 4.08 -26.29 -7.43
C MET A 116 4.80 -27.64 -7.27
N ASP A 117 6.01 -27.60 -6.73
CA ASP A 117 6.84 -28.76 -6.46
C ASP A 117 7.41 -28.65 -5.04
N ASP A 118 7.23 -29.71 -4.25
CA ASP A 118 7.88 -29.84 -2.95
C ASP A 118 8.71 -31.12 -2.95
N GLU A 119 10.03 -30.96 -2.99
CA GLU A 119 11.00 -32.06 -2.99
C GLU A 119 10.77 -33.09 -4.13
N GLY A 120 10.43 -32.59 -5.33
CA GLY A 120 10.19 -33.41 -6.53
C GLY A 120 8.78 -34.01 -6.62
N THR A 121 7.86 -33.59 -5.74
CA THR A 121 6.47 -34.01 -5.75
C THR A 121 5.55 -32.82 -5.99
N MET A 122 4.73 -32.91 -7.05
CA MET A 122 3.66 -31.96 -7.30
C MET A 122 2.40 -32.34 -6.49
N PRO A 123 1.87 -31.44 -5.64
CA PRO A 123 0.68 -31.69 -4.87
C PRO A 123 -0.55 -31.79 -5.78
N SER A 124 -1.23 -32.94 -5.77
CA SER A 124 -2.45 -33.15 -6.55
C SER A 124 -3.41 -34.11 -5.88
N GLU A 125 -4.70 -33.90 -6.12
CA GLU A 125 -5.78 -34.76 -5.61
C GLU A 125 -6.83 -34.95 -6.70
N ASN A 126 -7.21 -36.20 -6.97
CA ASN A 126 -8.16 -36.56 -8.03
C ASN A 126 -7.80 -35.98 -9.41
N GLY A 127 -6.49 -35.91 -9.72
CA GLY A 127 -6.00 -35.36 -11.00
C GLY A 127 -6.05 -33.83 -11.10
N ARG A 128 -6.38 -33.12 -10.02
CA ARG A 128 -6.38 -31.65 -9.94
C ARG A 128 -5.22 -31.16 -9.09
N LEU A 129 -4.64 -30.03 -9.48
CA LEU A 129 -3.55 -29.38 -8.76
C LEU A 129 -4.05 -28.92 -7.37
N VAL A 130 -3.24 -29.10 -6.34
CA VAL A 130 -3.51 -28.59 -4.99
C VAL A 130 -2.52 -27.45 -4.70
N VAL A 131 -3.01 -26.33 -4.18
CA VAL A 131 -2.16 -25.20 -3.76
C VAL A 131 -2.52 -24.80 -2.33
N HIS A 132 -1.56 -24.32 -1.55
CA HIS A 132 -1.78 -23.77 -0.21
C HIS A 132 -1.69 -22.26 -0.27
N SER A 133 -2.66 -21.55 0.31
CA SER A 133 -2.73 -20.08 0.23
C SER A 133 -2.28 -19.45 1.53
N GLU A 134 -1.38 -18.47 1.48
CA GLU A 134 -0.93 -17.71 2.66
C GLU A 134 -2.12 -17.01 3.32
N PRO A 135 -2.34 -17.16 4.64
CA PRO A 135 -3.47 -16.53 5.33
C PRO A 135 -3.51 -15.01 5.09
N GLY A 136 -4.64 -14.50 4.62
CA GLY A 136 -4.90 -13.09 4.35
C GLY A 136 -4.09 -12.43 3.23
N LYS A 137 -2.94 -13.00 2.83
CA LYS A 137 -2.01 -12.52 1.78
C LYS A 137 -2.11 -13.26 0.46
N HIS A 138 -2.70 -14.45 0.50
CA HIS A 138 -3.12 -15.30 -0.62
C HIS A 138 -2.07 -15.84 -1.59
N ALA A 139 -0.79 -15.49 -1.43
CA ALA A 139 0.33 -16.11 -2.14
C ALA A 139 0.31 -17.66 -2.04
N PHE A 140 0.67 -18.36 -3.12
CA PHE A 140 0.48 -19.81 -3.23
C PHE A 140 1.76 -20.61 -3.01
N ALA A 141 1.69 -21.68 -2.21
CA ALA A 141 2.77 -22.60 -1.91
C ALA A 141 2.42 -24.06 -2.24
N PRO A 142 3.41 -24.92 -2.56
CA PRO A 142 3.16 -26.34 -2.80
C PRO A 142 2.83 -27.09 -1.50
N SER A 143 3.32 -26.62 -0.34
CA SER A 143 3.07 -27.23 0.96
C SER A 143 3.01 -26.20 2.10
N PRO A 144 2.40 -26.54 3.26
CA PRO A 144 2.34 -25.66 4.42
C PRO A 144 3.70 -25.22 4.97
N LYS A 145 4.76 -26.00 4.71
CA LYS A 145 6.13 -25.73 5.20
C LYS A 145 6.62 -24.34 4.79
N TRP A 146 6.37 -23.96 3.54
CA TRP A 146 6.77 -22.66 2.99
C TRP A 146 6.05 -21.50 3.68
N LEU A 147 4.78 -21.70 4.05
CA LEU A 147 3.95 -20.70 4.71
C LEU A 147 4.35 -20.53 6.19
N LEU A 148 4.74 -21.62 6.86
CA LEU A 148 5.23 -21.60 8.23
C LEU A 148 6.54 -20.80 8.38
N GLU A 149 7.41 -20.82 7.37
CA GLU A 149 8.64 -20.00 7.37
C GLU A 149 8.34 -18.48 7.37
N ARG A 150 7.14 -18.10 6.93
CA ARG A 150 6.67 -16.70 6.87
C ARG A 150 5.79 -16.30 8.04
N GLU A 151 5.50 -17.21 8.97
CA GLU A 151 4.54 -17.00 10.05
C GLU A 151 4.66 -15.64 10.77
N PRO A 152 5.86 -15.17 11.17
CA PRO A 152 5.98 -13.86 11.84
C PRO A 152 5.53 -12.68 10.98
N ILE A 153 5.77 -12.74 9.67
CA ILE A 153 5.39 -11.71 8.71
C ILE A 153 3.88 -11.79 8.46
N THR A 154 3.36 -12.99 8.19
CA THR A 154 1.92 -13.21 7.95
C THR A 154 1.08 -12.79 9.15
N ARG A 155 1.47 -13.12 10.38
CA ARG A 155 0.77 -12.67 11.60
C ARG A 155 0.77 -11.16 11.73
N ARG A 156 1.88 -10.50 11.40
CA ARG A 156 1.94 -9.03 11.38
C ARG A 156 0.97 -8.45 10.35
N SER A 157 0.98 -9.00 9.13
CA SER A 157 0.06 -8.60 8.05
C SER A 157 -1.41 -8.77 8.46
N CYS A 158 -1.74 -9.88 9.11
CA CYS A 158 -3.11 -10.16 9.56
C CYS A 158 -3.54 -9.38 10.81
N GLY A 159 -2.59 -8.78 11.54
CA GLY A 159 -2.83 -8.00 12.74
C GLY A 159 -2.45 -6.53 12.56
N ALA A 160 -1.32 -6.12 13.12
CA ALA A 160 -0.88 -4.71 13.21
C ALA A 160 -0.66 -4.00 11.86
N SER A 161 -0.58 -4.75 10.76
CA SER A 161 -0.42 -4.22 9.41
C SER A 161 -1.66 -4.40 8.51
N ALA A 162 -2.79 -4.84 9.08
CA ALA A 162 -4.05 -4.93 8.37
C ALA A 162 -4.45 -3.55 7.82
N GLY A 163 -4.95 -3.51 6.59
CA GLY A 163 -5.37 -2.29 5.90
C GLY A 163 -4.28 -1.28 5.54
N ARG A 164 -3.02 -1.49 5.97
CA ARG A 164 -1.94 -0.52 5.73
C ARG A 164 -1.72 -0.21 4.26
N MET A 165 -1.96 -1.17 3.36
CA MET A 165 -1.71 -0.99 1.94
C MET A 165 -2.86 -0.30 1.18
N ALA A 166 -4.05 -0.25 1.77
CA ALA A 166 -5.22 0.50 1.30
C ALA A 166 -5.62 0.18 -0.16
N VAL A 167 -5.91 1.18 -1.00
CA VAL A 167 -6.19 0.94 -2.43
C VAL A 167 -4.88 0.67 -3.17
N HIS A 168 -4.59 -0.60 -3.43
CA HIS A 168 -3.44 -1.01 -4.22
C HIS A 168 -3.73 -0.84 -5.73
N VAL A 169 -2.74 -0.37 -6.50
CA VAL A 169 -2.82 -0.25 -7.95
C VAL A 169 -1.61 -0.96 -8.54
N THR A 170 -1.84 -2.12 -9.15
CA THR A 170 -0.78 -2.90 -9.81
C THR A 170 -0.39 -2.25 -11.14
N PRO A 171 0.80 -2.56 -11.70
CA PRO A 171 1.21 -2.05 -13.02
C PRO A 171 0.19 -2.32 -14.13
N LEU A 172 -0.58 -3.41 -14.03
CA LEU A 172 -1.62 -3.76 -14.99
C LEU A 172 -2.75 -2.73 -15.06
N PHE A 173 -3.07 -2.09 -13.94
CA PHE A 173 -4.17 -1.12 -13.82
C PHE A 173 -3.70 0.32 -13.63
N GLU A 174 -2.41 0.57 -13.86
CA GLU A 174 -1.82 1.90 -13.79
C GLU A 174 -2.47 2.83 -14.83
N GLY A 175 -2.94 4.00 -14.38
CA GLY A 175 -3.68 4.94 -15.21
C GLY A 175 -5.13 4.55 -15.52
N ILE A 176 -5.63 3.43 -14.98
CA ILE A 176 -7.01 2.95 -15.15
C ILE A 176 -7.79 3.02 -13.84
N ILE A 177 -7.22 2.53 -12.73
CA ILE A 177 -7.81 2.69 -11.40
C ILE A 177 -7.49 4.09 -10.87
N HIS A 178 -8.55 4.89 -10.66
CA HIS A 178 -8.45 6.26 -10.14
C HIS A 178 -8.98 6.42 -8.71
N SER A 179 -9.47 5.33 -8.11
CA SER A 179 -10.08 5.35 -6.77
C SER A 179 -9.08 5.45 -5.63
N ARG A 180 -7.77 5.48 -5.92
CA ARG A 180 -6.70 5.71 -4.94
C ARG A 180 -6.65 7.19 -4.55
N THR A 181 -7.54 7.58 -3.64
CA THR A 181 -7.62 8.92 -3.04
C THR A 181 -7.28 8.86 -1.55
N PRO A 182 -6.93 9.99 -0.90
CA PRO A 182 -6.74 10.05 0.55
C PRO A 182 -7.89 9.43 1.35
N LEU A 183 -9.12 9.83 1.01
CA LEU A 183 -10.32 9.38 1.72
C LEU A 183 -10.61 7.90 1.50
N ALA A 184 -10.47 7.42 0.26
CA ALA A 184 -10.64 5.99 -0.05
C ALA A 184 -9.58 5.15 0.67
N ASN A 185 -8.32 5.61 0.70
CA ASN A 185 -7.27 4.86 1.39
C ASN A 185 -7.55 4.73 2.88
N ARG A 186 -7.96 5.82 3.52
CA ARG A 186 -8.32 5.83 4.95
C ARG A 186 -9.51 4.93 5.24
N ALA A 187 -10.54 4.95 4.39
CA ALA A 187 -11.72 4.10 4.51
C ALA A 187 -11.36 2.62 4.37
N VAL A 188 -10.58 2.24 3.35
CA VAL A 188 -10.12 0.85 3.15
C VAL A 188 -9.25 0.39 4.32
N HIS A 189 -8.33 1.22 4.79
CA HIS A 189 -7.49 0.91 5.95
C HIS A 189 -8.35 0.55 7.16
N SER A 190 -9.31 1.43 7.50
CA SER A 190 -10.19 1.26 8.66
C SER A 190 -11.04 0.00 8.56
N TYR A 191 -11.53 -0.32 7.36
CA TYR A 191 -12.33 -1.51 7.12
C TYR A 191 -11.51 -2.79 7.32
N LEU A 192 -10.33 -2.86 6.71
CA LEU A 192 -9.46 -4.05 6.79
C LEU A 192 -8.85 -4.22 8.18
N GLU A 193 -8.58 -3.13 8.90
CA GLU A 193 -8.17 -3.19 10.31
C GLU A 193 -9.22 -3.95 11.16
N CYS A 194 -10.51 -3.73 10.90
CA CYS A 194 -11.59 -4.47 11.57
C CYS A 194 -11.71 -5.94 11.16
N LEU A 195 -11.06 -6.34 10.06
CA LEU A 195 -11.01 -7.73 9.60
C LEU A 195 -9.69 -8.42 9.99
N ALA A 196 -8.86 -7.76 10.78
CA ALA A 196 -7.66 -8.35 11.36
C ALA A 196 -7.99 -9.65 12.11
N PHE A 197 -7.17 -10.67 11.93
CA PHE A 197 -7.39 -12.00 12.49
C PHE A 197 -6.08 -12.70 12.86
N GLU A 198 -6.18 -13.70 13.74
CA GLU A 198 -5.04 -14.51 14.14
C GLU A 198 -5.02 -15.83 13.35
N PRO A 199 -4.14 -15.99 12.35
CA PRO A 199 -4.09 -17.20 11.53
C PRO A 199 -3.73 -18.44 12.34
N SER A 200 -4.26 -19.60 11.96
CA SER A 200 -4.02 -20.87 12.67
C SER A 200 -2.82 -21.67 12.15
N PHE A 201 -2.42 -21.43 10.90
CA PHE A 201 -1.55 -22.27 10.09
C PHE A 201 -2.02 -23.73 9.96
N ASP A 202 -3.33 -23.96 10.12
CA ASP A 202 -3.99 -25.23 9.80
C ASP A 202 -4.64 -25.13 8.42
N PHE A 203 -4.04 -25.78 7.42
CA PHE A 203 -4.49 -25.73 6.02
C PHE A 203 -5.50 -26.83 5.67
N SER A 204 -6.32 -27.24 6.65
CA SER A 204 -7.33 -28.28 6.48
C SER A 204 -8.54 -27.84 5.66
N ASN A 205 -8.81 -26.53 5.56
CA ASN A 205 -9.94 -26.01 4.80
C ASN A 205 -9.70 -26.16 3.29
N VAL A 206 -10.63 -26.81 2.60
CA VAL A 206 -10.56 -27.04 1.16
C VAL A 206 -11.57 -26.18 0.43
N PHE A 207 -11.06 -25.33 -0.45
CA PHE A 207 -11.87 -24.54 -1.36
C PHE A 207 -11.81 -25.13 -2.76
N GLU A 208 -12.99 -25.48 -3.27
CA GLU A 208 -13.19 -26.00 -4.62
C GLU A 208 -13.39 -24.81 -5.57
N LEU A 209 -12.31 -24.42 -6.26
CA LEU A 209 -12.30 -23.20 -7.07
C LEU A 209 -13.37 -23.22 -8.16
N GLU A 210 -13.72 -24.37 -8.73
CA GLU A 210 -14.74 -24.53 -9.77
C GLU A 210 -16.16 -24.08 -9.34
N LYS A 211 -16.38 -23.88 -8.03
CA LYS A 211 -17.67 -23.41 -7.49
C LYS A 211 -17.89 -21.91 -7.65
N VAL A 212 -16.84 -21.13 -7.94
CA VAL A 212 -16.98 -19.69 -8.18
C VAL A 212 -17.36 -19.40 -9.64
N SER A 213 -17.63 -18.14 -9.94
CA SER A 213 -17.91 -17.71 -11.31
C SER A 213 -16.64 -17.71 -12.15
N PHE A 214 -16.71 -18.27 -13.37
CA PHE A 214 -15.61 -18.32 -14.33
C PHE A 214 -15.98 -17.46 -15.54
N VAL A 215 -15.08 -16.56 -15.93
CA VAL A 215 -15.21 -15.71 -17.12
C VAL A 215 -13.89 -15.73 -17.89
N PRO A 216 -13.89 -15.54 -19.22
CA PRO A 216 -12.65 -15.32 -19.96
C PRO A 216 -11.86 -14.13 -19.39
N TRP A 217 -10.53 -14.22 -19.34
CA TRP A 217 -9.67 -13.16 -18.80
C TRP A 217 -10.02 -11.74 -19.28
N PRO A 218 -10.26 -11.47 -20.58
CA PRO A 218 -10.60 -10.11 -21.03
C PRO A 218 -11.82 -9.52 -20.31
N GLN A 219 -12.84 -10.33 -20.01
CA GLN A 219 -14.03 -9.86 -19.29
C GLN A 219 -13.72 -9.54 -17.83
N LEU A 220 -12.92 -10.38 -17.16
CA LEU A 220 -12.50 -10.09 -15.78
C LEU A 220 -11.64 -8.82 -15.73
N ASN A 221 -10.67 -8.70 -16.63
CA ASN A 221 -9.77 -7.55 -16.72
C ASN A 221 -10.53 -6.22 -16.88
N ASP A 222 -11.54 -6.19 -17.75
CA ASP A 222 -12.36 -5.00 -17.98
C ASP A 222 -13.27 -4.66 -16.78
N TRP A 223 -13.64 -5.67 -15.98
CA TRP A 223 -14.51 -5.53 -14.82
C TRP A 223 -13.80 -5.03 -13.56
N ILE A 224 -12.55 -5.46 -13.34
CA ILE A 224 -11.77 -5.20 -12.11
C ILE A 224 -11.75 -3.71 -11.73
N PRO A 225 -11.39 -2.76 -12.62
CA PRO A 225 -11.32 -1.34 -12.23
C PRO A 225 -12.65 -0.80 -11.70
N GLY A 226 -13.77 -1.21 -12.30
CA GLY A 226 -15.11 -0.84 -11.86
C GLY A 226 -15.51 -1.48 -10.53
N GLN A 227 -15.01 -2.68 -10.22
CA GLN A 227 -15.21 -3.31 -8.91
C GLN A 227 -14.43 -2.59 -7.81
N VAL A 228 -13.16 -2.26 -8.06
CA VAL A 228 -12.33 -1.49 -7.12
C VAL A 228 -12.99 -0.15 -6.79
N ALA A 229 -13.47 0.57 -7.80
CA ALA A 229 -14.18 1.83 -7.61
C ALA A 229 -15.44 1.67 -6.77
N ARG A 230 -16.27 0.64 -7.03
CA ARG A 230 -17.48 0.37 -6.26
C ARG A 230 -17.20 0.11 -4.80
N TRP A 231 -16.15 -0.67 -4.47
CA TRP A 231 -15.77 -0.91 -3.08
C TRP A 231 -15.24 0.35 -2.40
N ALA A 232 -14.35 1.10 -3.06
CA ALA A 232 -13.82 2.34 -2.53
C ALA A 232 -14.95 3.35 -2.23
N ASP A 233 -15.85 3.59 -3.19
CA ASP A 233 -16.97 4.50 -3.03
C ASP A 233 -17.93 4.03 -1.93
N HIS A 234 -18.20 2.73 -1.85
CA HIS A 234 -19.06 2.16 -0.81
C HIS A 234 -18.48 2.36 0.59
N LEU A 235 -17.20 2.09 0.80
CA LEU A 235 -16.55 2.25 2.11
C LEU A 235 -16.48 3.72 2.50
N VAL A 236 -16.16 4.62 1.57
CA VAL A 236 -16.19 6.06 1.81
C VAL A 236 -17.58 6.55 2.21
N ALA A 237 -18.64 6.03 1.59
CA ALA A 237 -20.01 6.43 1.86
C ALA A 237 -20.58 5.85 3.17
N THR A 238 -20.10 4.68 3.60
CA THR A 238 -20.70 3.94 4.73
C THR A 238 -19.90 4.01 6.03
N LEU A 239 -18.60 4.28 5.99
CA LEU A 239 -17.78 4.43 7.20
C LEU A 239 -17.86 5.86 7.76
N PRO A 240 -18.44 6.06 8.96
CA PRO A 240 -18.50 7.37 9.59
C PRO A 240 -17.10 7.97 9.81
N ALA A 241 -16.93 9.30 9.65
CA ALA A 241 -15.63 9.96 9.77
C ALA A 241 -14.93 9.70 11.11
N ASN A 242 -15.67 9.58 12.21
CA ASN A 242 -15.13 9.29 13.55
C ASN A 242 -14.74 7.80 13.75
N LYS A 243 -15.05 6.94 12.78
CA LYS A 243 -14.63 5.53 12.70
C LYS A 243 -13.54 5.32 11.65
N GLN A 244 -13.15 6.37 10.93
CA GLN A 244 -12.03 6.32 10.00
C GLN A 244 -10.71 6.54 10.75
N HIS A 245 -9.70 5.77 10.36
CA HIS A 245 -8.35 5.82 10.92
C HIS A 245 -7.77 7.23 10.81
N LEU A 246 -7.29 7.80 11.90
CA LEU A 246 -6.55 9.06 11.85
C LEU A 246 -5.06 8.74 11.77
N TYR A 247 -4.42 9.08 10.65
CA TYR A 247 -2.99 8.79 10.50
C TYR A 247 -2.15 9.63 11.47
N ASN A 248 -1.35 8.92 12.26
CA ASN A 248 -0.41 9.46 13.23
C ASN A 248 0.95 9.67 12.57
N ILE A 249 1.36 10.94 12.40
CA ILE A 249 2.66 11.30 11.84
C ILE A 249 3.59 11.76 12.96
N ALA A 250 4.68 11.05 13.20
CA ALA A 250 5.70 11.46 14.17
C ALA A 250 6.61 12.54 13.57
N HIS A 251 6.53 13.77 14.07
CA HIS A 251 7.24 14.94 13.56
C HIS A 251 8.75 14.81 13.77
N ARG A 252 9.51 14.62 12.68
CA ARG A 252 10.95 14.30 12.73
C ARG A 252 11.23 13.07 13.59
N GLY A 253 10.31 12.09 13.57
CA GLY A 253 10.26 10.96 14.49
C GLY A 253 9.61 11.31 15.83
N ALA A 254 9.81 10.48 16.86
CA ALA A 254 9.31 10.75 18.20
C ALA A 254 10.20 11.81 18.91
N SER A 255 10.23 13.02 18.37
CA SER A 255 11.21 14.09 18.66
C SER A 255 11.16 14.62 20.10
N ALA A 256 10.02 14.45 20.79
CA ALA A 256 9.94 14.71 22.24
C ALA A 256 10.72 13.70 23.09
N TYR A 257 11.10 12.54 22.52
CA TYR A 257 11.64 11.39 23.24
C TYR A 257 13.04 10.94 22.78
N ALA A 258 13.49 11.37 21.62
CA ALA A 258 14.82 11.13 21.07
C ALA A 258 15.23 12.29 20.18
N ALA A 259 16.50 12.35 19.77
CA ALA A 259 16.97 13.36 18.84
C ALA A 259 16.14 13.33 17.55
N GLU A 260 15.61 14.48 17.14
CA GLU A 260 14.83 14.59 15.91
C GLU A 260 15.62 14.11 14.69
N ASN A 261 14.93 13.64 13.66
CA ASN A 261 15.53 13.20 12.40
C ASN A 261 16.61 12.10 12.58
N SER A 262 16.49 11.29 13.64
CA SER A 262 17.40 10.18 13.93
C SER A 262 16.71 8.82 13.81
N LEU A 263 17.48 7.78 13.49
CA LEU A 263 16.97 6.41 13.44
C LEU A 263 16.35 5.97 14.78
N GLN A 264 16.90 6.44 15.91
CA GLN A 264 16.35 6.16 17.24
C GLN A 264 14.95 6.77 17.42
N ALA A 265 14.73 7.99 16.95
CA ALA A 265 13.41 8.62 17.01
C ALA A 265 12.38 7.90 16.15
N PHE A 266 12.78 7.33 15.01
CA PHE A 266 11.90 6.52 14.15
C PHE A 266 11.54 5.17 14.79
N HIS A 267 12.51 4.49 15.43
CA HIS A 267 12.20 3.28 16.20
C HIS A 267 11.19 3.55 17.32
N LYS A 268 11.38 4.63 18.09
CA LYS A 268 10.43 5.03 19.13
C LYS A 268 9.05 5.39 18.56
N ALA A 269 9.01 6.05 17.40
CA ALA A 269 7.75 6.37 16.72
C ALA A 269 6.96 5.10 16.38
N ALA A 270 7.64 4.06 15.87
CA ALA A 270 7.02 2.77 15.59
C ALA A 270 6.51 2.07 16.87
N GLU A 271 7.32 2.08 17.94
CA GLU A 271 6.92 1.54 19.27
C GLU A 271 5.67 2.25 19.82
N MET A 272 5.49 3.53 19.50
CA MET A 272 4.35 4.36 19.88
C MET A 272 3.14 4.25 18.92
N GLY A 273 3.22 3.38 17.91
CA GLY A 273 2.14 3.15 16.96
C GLY A 273 1.96 4.26 15.93
N SER A 274 3.06 4.90 15.51
CA SER A 274 3.01 5.86 14.40
C SER A 274 2.75 5.16 13.07
N ASP A 275 1.95 5.79 12.22
CA ASP A 275 1.70 5.31 10.86
C ASP A 275 2.78 5.81 9.90
N LEU A 276 3.21 7.06 10.07
CA LEU A 276 4.26 7.68 9.30
C LEU A 276 5.26 8.40 10.22
N VAL A 277 6.48 8.58 9.73
CA VAL A 277 7.42 9.57 10.27
C VAL A 277 7.50 10.74 9.30
N GLU A 278 7.44 11.96 9.82
CA GLU A 278 7.82 13.13 9.05
C GLU A 278 9.34 13.29 9.09
N ILE A 279 9.93 13.66 7.95
CA ILE A 279 11.35 13.92 7.82
C ILE A 279 11.60 15.12 6.91
N ASP A 280 12.66 15.86 7.21
CA ASP A 280 13.13 16.95 6.37
C ASP A 280 14.28 16.48 5.46
N VAL A 281 14.13 16.56 4.15
CA VAL A 281 15.18 16.13 3.21
C VAL A 281 15.94 17.30 2.60
N ARG A 282 17.26 17.15 2.61
CA ARG A 282 18.27 18.04 2.03
C ARG A 282 19.30 17.22 1.24
N PHE A 283 20.20 17.89 0.55
CA PHE A 283 21.19 17.22 -0.29
C PHE A 283 22.61 17.71 -0.01
N THR A 284 23.55 16.77 0.02
CA THR A 284 24.99 17.05 0.08
C THR A 284 25.51 17.58 -1.27
N ALA A 285 26.74 18.07 -1.29
CA ALA A 285 27.41 18.56 -2.50
C ALA A 285 27.54 17.49 -3.61
N ASP A 286 27.58 16.21 -3.24
CA ASP A 286 27.58 15.05 -4.14
C ASP A 286 26.17 14.49 -4.40
N ASN A 287 25.13 15.32 -4.22
CA ASN A 287 23.73 15.03 -4.51
C ASN A 287 23.17 13.83 -3.74
N VAL A 288 23.67 13.54 -2.53
CA VAL A 288 23.12 12.46 -1.70
C VAL A 288 22.00 13.00 -0.81
N PRO A 289 20.79 12.41 -0.84
CA PRO A 289 19.71 12.81 0.06
C PRO A 289 20.03 12.46 1.51
N VAL A 290 19.96 13.45 2.38
CA VAL A 290 20.20 13.36 3.82
C VAL A 290 19.06 13.99 4.60
N VAL A 291 18.85 13.53 5.85
CA VAL A 291 17.69 13.90 6.65
C VAL A 291 18.07 14.89 7.75
N SER A 292 17.73 16.17 7.55
CA SER A 292 18.02 17.26 8.48
C SER A 292 17.11 18.45 8.23
N HIS A 293 16.52 18.98 9.31
CA HIS A 293 15.71 20.19 9.25
C HIS A 293 16.51 21.42 8.82
N ASP A 294 17.67 21.64 9.43
CA ASP A 294 18.49 22.84 9.17
C ASP A 294 19.39 22.61 7.97
N ASP A 295 19.65 23.68 7.23
CA ASP A 295 20.65 23.72 6.15
C ASP A 295 22.07 23.73 6.70
N THR A 296 22.26 24.27 7.92
CA THR A 296 23.59 24.38 8.55
C THR A 296 23.98 23.16 9.38
N LEU A 297 25.28 22.93 9.49
CA LEU A 297 25.88 21.88 10.33
C LEU A 297 25.93 22.26 11.82
N ARG A 298 25.55 23.50 12.17
CA ARG A 298 25.78 24.07 13.49
C ARG A 298 25.04 23.35 14.59
N ARG A 299 23.78 22.96 14.34
CA ARG A 299 22.92 22.36 15.37
C ARG A 299 23.32 20.93 15.69
N VAL A 300 23.63 20.13 14.67
CA VAL A 300 23.96 18.71 14.82
C VAL A 300 25.43 18.52 15.18
N TYR A 301 26.35 19.17 14.46
CA TYR A 301 27.79 18.95 14.59
C TYR A 301 28.53 20.03 15.37
N GLY A 302 27.88 21.16 15.70
CA GLY A 302 28.52 22.26 16.42
C GLY A 302 29.54 23.06 15.59
N VAL A 303 29.63 22.82 14.28
CA VAL A 303 30.56 23.50 13.36
C VAL A 303 29.81 24.40 12.39
N ASP A 304 30.48 25.46 11.93
CA ASP A 304 29.94 26.33 10.88
C ASP A 304 30.09 25.66 9.51
N GLY A 305 29.07 25.77 8.67
CA GLY A 305 29.02 25.15 7.34
C GLY A 305 27.59 24.83 6.92
N VAL A 306 27.39 24.54 5.64
CA VAL A 306 26.10 24.21 5.03
C VAL A 306 26.17 22.80 4.45
N ILE A 307 25.09 22.02 4.58
CA ILE A 307 25.02 20.63 4.10
C ILE A 307 25.29 20.56 2.59
N SER A 308 24.78 21.51 1.81
CA SER A 308 24.97 21.57 0.35
C SER A 308 26.43 21.82 -0.09
N ASP A 309 27.32 22.20 0.83
CA ASP A 309 28.72 22.54 0.54
C ASP A 309 29.69 21.40 0.87
N VAL A 310 29.20 20.29 1.44
CA VAL A 310 30.03 19.14 1.86
C VAL A 310 29.54 17.85 1.23
N THR A 311 30.45 16.93 0.92
CA THR A 311 30.08 15.57 0.46
C THR A 311 29.58 14.72 1.62
N LEU A 312 28.88 13.61 1.34
CA LEU A 312 28.49 12.66 2.38
C LEU A 312 29.70 12.13 3.17
N GLU A 313 30.81 11.85 2.47
CA GLU A 313 32.05 11.41 3.12
C GLU A 313 32.60 12.46 4.09
N GLN A 314 32.59 13.74 3.70
CA GLN A 314 33.01 14.83 4.58
C GLN A 314 32.06 14.99 5.77
N LEU A 315 30.75 14.85 5.55
CA LEU A 315 29.72 14.90 6.60
C LEU A 315 29.94 13.80 7.64
N HIS A 316 30.17 12.56 7.20
CA HIS A 316 30.44 11.42 8.10
C HIS A 316 31.69 11.63 8.96
N ARG A 317 32.74 12.26 8.43
CA ARG A 317 33.98 12.56 9.17
C ARG A 317 33.79 13.57 10.32
N LEU A 318 32.69 14.30 10.36
CA LEU A 318 32.35 15.22 11.47
C LEU A 318 31.78 14.48 12.69
N THR A 319 31.37 13.22 12.53
CA THR A 319 30.74 12.43 13.58
C THR A 319 31.77 11.99 14.63
N THR A 320 31.43 12.17 15.91
CA THR A 320 32.25 11.70 17.04
C THR A 320 31.49 10.63 17.84
N PRO A 321 32.18 9.77 18.61
CA PRO A 321 31.50 8.72 19.38
C PRO A 321 30.42 9.30 20.32
N GLY A 322 29.19 8.81 20.18
CA GLY A 322 28.03 9.26 20.98
C GLY A 322 27.30 10.48 20.42
N MET A 323 27.70 10.99 19.25
CA MET A 323 26.96 12.01 18.49
C MET A 323 26.04 11.35 17.48
N ASP A 324 24.80 11.84 17.38
CA ASP A 324 23.87 11.43 16.34
C ASP A 324 24.36 11.90 14.97
N MET A 325 24.48 10.97 14.03
CA MET A 325 24.84 11.26 12.65
C MET A 325 23.59 11.68 11.87
N ILE A 326 23.70 12.66 10.98
CA ILE A 326 22.66 12.92 9.98
C ILE A 326 22.52 11.66 9.10
N PRO A 327 21.37 10.96 9.11
CA PRO A 327 21.20 9.75 8.32
C PRO A 327 20.95 10.09 6.85
N THR A 328 21.27 9.15 5.96
CA THR A 328 20.84 9.26 4.56
C THR A 328 19.35 8.96 4.46
N PHE A 329 18.68 9.45 3.42
CA PHE A 329 17.30 9.05 3.15
C PHE A 329 17.16 7.54 2.95
N ASP A 330 18.19 6.88 2.41
CA ASP A 330 18.19 5.43 2.21
C ASP A 330 18.14 4.68 3.55
N ASP A 331 18.97 5.09 4.53
CA ASP A 331 18.95 4.53 5.90
C ASP A 331 17.56 4.68 6.54
N VAL A 332 16.96 5.86 6.40
CA VAL A 332 15.64 6.15 6.96
C VAL A 332 14.56 5.32 6.28
N ALA A 333 14.59 5.22 4.95
CA ALA A 333 13.61 4.45 4.19
C ALA A 333 13.71 2.94 4.51
N GLU A 334 14.90 2.39 4.68
CA GLU A 334 15.08 0.99 5.11
C GLU A 334 14.53 0.74 6.51
N VAL A 335 14.78 1.65 7.46
CA VAL A 335 14.18 1.59 8.81
C VAL A 335 12.66 1.64 8.73
N CYS A 336 12.09 2.55 7.95
CA CYS A 336 10.64 2.67 7.78
C CYS A 336 10.01 1.41 7.18
N ALA A 337 10.62 0.85 6.13
CA ALA A 337 10.15 -0.40 5.51
C ALA A 337 10.14 -1.57 6.52
N ASN A 338 11.21 -1.73 7.30
CA ASN A 338 11.34 -2.77 8.32
C ASN A 338 10.33 -2.62 9.48
N LEU A 339 10.02 -1.37 9.83
CA LEU A 339 9.05 -1.01 10.86
C LEU A 339 7.61 -0.88 10.32
N SER A 340 7.41 -1.09 9.02
CA SER A 340 6.12 -0.93 8.35
C SER A 340 5.51 0.47 8.49
N MET A 341 6.34 1.51 8.63
CA MET A 341 5.92 2.91 8.66
C MET A 341 6.02 3.56 7.28
N GLY A 342 5.10 4.49 6.99
CA GLY A 342 5.22 5.40 5.85
C GLY A 342 6.11 6.61 6.16
N ILE A 343 6.27 7.47 5.16
CA ILE A 343 7.14 8.65 5.22
C ILE A 343 6.35 9.88 4.79
N TYR A 344 6.32 10.91 5.62
CA TYR A 344 5.95 12.26 5.19
C TYR A 344 7.24 13.03 4.91
N LEU A 345 7.52 13.29 3.65
CA LEU A 345 8.76 13.89 3.18
C LEU A 345 8.57 15.40 3.06
N ASP A 346 9.02 16.20 4.04
CA ASP A 346 9.08 17.66 3.88
C ASP A 346 10.32 18.04 3.06
N ILE A 347 10.06 18.50 1.85
CA ILE A 347 11.08 18.79 0.85
C ILE A 347 11.53 20.24 1.02
N LYS A 348 12.75 20.41 1.55
CA LYS A 348 13.35 21.74 1.76
C LYS A 348 14.04 22.29 0.53
N GLU A 349 14.49 21.40 -0.34
CA GLU A 349 15.19 21.73 -1.60
C GLU A 349 14.75 20.72 -2.67
N VAL A 350 14.68 21.11 -3.93
CA VAL A 350 14.43 20.19 -5.05
C VAL A 350 15.52 20.34 -6.09
N ASN A 351 16.09 19.21 -6.49
CA ASN A 351 16.84 19.04 -7.71
C ASN A 351 16.30 17.79 -8.42
N ALA A 352 16.09 17.87 -9.74
CA ALA A 352 15.58 16.74 -10.52
C ALA A 352 16.47 15.49 -10.38
N GLU A 353 17.80 15.67 -10.38
CA GLU A 353 18.76 14.57 -10.19
C GLU A 353 18.62 13.93 -8.81
N THR A 354 18.34 14.73 -7.79
CA THR A 354 18.28 14.24 -6.41
C THR A 354 16.94 13.57 -6.10
N MET A 355 15.83 14.07 -6.66
CA MET A 355 14.53 13.42 -6.53
C MET A 355 14.45 12.07 -7.24
N ILE A 356 15.22 11.86 -8.32
CA ILE A 356 15.35 10.53 -8.94
C ILE A 356 15.86 9.51 -7.92
N LYS A 357 16.90 9.85 -7.14
CA LYS A 357 17.44 8.95 -6.10
C LYS A 357 16.40 8.63 -5.02
N VAL A 358 15.61 9.63 -4.60
CA VAL A 358 14.49 9.42 -3.66
C VAL A 358 13.47 8.46 -4.26
N PHE A 359 13.07 8.63 -5.52
CA PHE A 359 12.13 7.73 -6.19
C PHE A 359 12.67 6.32 -6.36
N GLU A 360 13.95 6.17 -6.69
CA GLU A 360 14.62 4.87 -6.81
C GLU A 360 14.59 4.11 -5.48
N THR A 361 14.96 4.77 -4.37
CA THR A 361 14.88 4.18 -3.02
C THR A 361 13.44 3.80 -2.67
N LEU A 362 12.46 4.69 -2.91
CA LEU A 362 11.05 4.41 -2.63
C LEU A 362 10.48 3.26 -3.47
N LYS A 363 10.89 3.13 -4.74
CA LYS A 363 10.50 2.01 -5.61
C LYS A 363 11.15 0.71 -5.16
N ARG A 364 12.45 0.73 -4.88
CA ARG A 364 13.22 -0.43 -4.41
C ARG A 364 12.65 -1.02 -3.13
N LEU A 365 12.18 -0.17 -2.21
CA LEU A 365 11.64 -0.57 -0.91
C LEU A 365 10.11 -0.69 -0.89
N ASN A 366 9.42 -0.55 -2.04
CA ASN A 366 7.96 -0.57 -2.15
C ASN A 366 7.25 0.45 -1.24
N LEU A 367 7.92 1.57 -0.94
CA LEU A 367 7.39 2.66 -0.10
C LEU A 367 6.69 3.76 -0.90
N MET A 368 6.69 3.70 -2.24
CA MET A 368 6.08 4.73 -3.08
C MET A 368 4.62 5.03 -2.71
N ASN A 369 3.87 3.99 -2.35
CA ASN A 369 2.47 4.14 -1.96
C ASN A 369 2.26 4.65 -0.52
N TYR A 370 3.31 4.66 0.29
CA TYR A 370 3.34 5.04 1.71
C TYR A 370 4.15 6.31 1.95
N CYS A 371 4.43 7.07 0.89
CA CYS A 371 5.17 8.31 0.95
C CYS A 371 4.28 9.48 0.52
N VAL A 372 4.30 10.56 1.29
CA VAL A 372 3.65 11.84 0.98
C VAL A 372 4.72 12.92 0.90
N ALA A 373 4.91 13.53 -0.28
CA ALA A 373 5.82 14.66 -0.45
C ALA A 373 5.13 15.99 -0.07
N GLY A 374 5.60 16.61 1.01
CA GLY A 374 5.18 17.94 1.45
C GLY A 374 6.11 19.04 0.96
N SER A 375 5.56 20.20 0.57
CA SER A 375 6.35 21.43 0.45
C SER A 375 5.47 22.68 0.52
N THR A 376 6.08 23.82 0.83
CA THR A 376 5.44 25.14 0.69
C THR A 376 5.56 25.70 -0.74
N ARG A 377 6.27 24.99 -1.62
CA ARG A 377 6.56 25.39 -3.01
C ARG A 377 5.67 24.65 -4.00
N PRO A 378 4.64 25.31 -4.58
CA PRO A 378 3.74 24.66 -5.54
C PRO A 378 4.45 24.15 -6.79
N ASP A 379 5.45 24.89 -7.26
CA ASP A 379 6.25 24.52 -8.42
C ASP A 379 7.02 23.21 -8.21
N TRP A 380 7.60 23.01 -7.03
CA TRP A 380 8.30 21.78 -6.67
C TRP A 380 7.38 20.56 -6.62
N LEU A 381 6.19 20.71 -6.03
CA LEU A 381 5.22 19.62 -5.98
C LEU A 381 4.67 19.28 -7.37
N ALA A 382 4.47 20.27 -8.24
CA ALA A 382 4.08 20.05 -9.63
C ALA A 382 5.13 19.24 -10.39
N ASP A 383 6.42 19.56 -10.23
CA ASP A 383 7.53 18.82 -10.85
C ASP A 383 7.60 17.37 -10.34
N ILE A 384 7.43 17.17 -9.03
CA ILE A 384 7.41 15.83 -8.42
C ILE A 384 6.23 15.02 -8.95
N LYS A 385 5.03 15.60 -8.98
CA LYS A 385 3.82 14.93 -9.47
C LYS A 385 3.92 14.59 -10.95
N ALA A 386 4.56 15.45 -11.74
CA ALA A 386 4.82 15.18 -13.16
C ALA A 386 5.83 14.03 -13.36
N ALA A 387 6.86 13.95 -12.50
CA ALA A 387 7.88 12.90 -12.57
C ALA A 387 7.38 11.54 -12.03
N GLU A 388 6.55 11.54 -10.99
CA GLU A 388 5.96 10.34 -10.40
C GLU A 388 4.48 10.60 -10.01
N PRO A 389 3.54 10.41 -10.96
CA PRO A 389 2.11 10.71 -10.74
C PRO A 389 1.45 9.94 -9.60
N ARG A 390 2.00 8.79 -9.21
CA ARG A 390 1.48 7.96 -8.12
C ARG A 390 1.86 8.47 -6.73
N MET A 391 2.92 9.27 -6.63
CA MET A 391 3.32 9.82 -5.34
C MET A 391 2.23 10.76 -4.83
N PHE A 392 1.84 10.58 -3.57
CA PHE A 392 0.98 11.57 -2.92
C PHE A 392 1.79 12.82 -2.62
N THR A 393 1.19 13.98 -2.82
CA THR A 393 1.78 15.28 -2.52
C THR A 393 0.89 16.07 -1.59
N SER A 394 1.49 16.96 -0.81
CA SER A 394 0.84 17.77 0.21
C SER A 394 1.31 19.22 0.14
N ILE A 395 0.42 20.15 -0.22
CA ILE A 395 0.76 21.56 -0.32
C ILE A 395 0.59 22.27 1.01
N LEU A 396 1.70 22.77 1.57
CA LEU A 396 1.74 23.53 2.81
C LEU A 396 1.45 25.01 2.54
N TYR A 397 0.56 25.60 3.35
CA TYR A 397 0.22 27.00 3.23
C TYR A 397 -0.15 27.61 4.59
N ASN A 398 0.33 28.83 4.81
CA ASN A 398 0.11 29.54 6.08
C ASN A 398 -1.09 30.50 5.99
N SER A 399 -1.37 31.11 4.84
CA SER A 399 -2.44 32.12 4.74
C SER A 399 -3.84 31.50 4.88
N ILE A 400 -4.67 32.07 5.76
CA ILE A 400 -6.09 31.70 5.93
C ILE A 400 -7.00 32.22 4.79
N TYR A 401 -6.45 33.03 3.87
CA TYR A 401 -7.18 33.62 2.74
C TYR A 401 -6.97 32.86 1.43
N VAL A 402 -6.22 31.76 1.46
CA VAL A 402 -6.02 30.87 0.31
C VAL A 402 -7.23 29.96 0.19
N ASP A 403 -7.75 29.78 -1.02
CA ASP A 403 -8.67 28.68 -1.31
C ASP A 403 -7.82 27.40 -1.48
N PRO A 404 -7.90 26.44 -0.53
CA PRO A 404 -7.03 25.27 -0.55
C PRO A 404 -7.32 24.35 -1.74
N ILE A 405 -8.56 24.30 -2.23
CA ILE A 405 -8.97 23.44 -3.33
C ILE A 405 -8.40 23.99 -4.64
N LEU A 406 -8.50 25.31 -4.86
CA LEU A 406 -7.92 25.94 -6.04
C LEU A 406 -6.40 25.78 -6.07
N LEU A 407 -5.74 25.97 -4.92
CA LEU A 407 -4.30 25.78 -4.79
C LEU A 407 -3.89 24.34 -5.14
N ALA A 408 -4.49 23.34 -4.49
CA ALA A 408 -4.16 21.93 -4.74
C ALA A 408 -4.41 21.51 -6.20
N ARG A 409 -5.56 21.90 -6.78
CA ARG A 409 -5.90 21.55 -8.18
C ARG A 409 -4.95 22.18 -9.19
N SER A 410 -4.39 23.36 -8.90
CA SER A 410 -3.46 24.03 -9.83
C SER A 410 -2.15 23.26 -10.07
N ILE A 411 -1.83 22.30 -9.19
CA ILE A 411 -0.61 21.50 -9.22
C ILE A 411 -0.88 19.99 -9.08
N SER A 412 -2.13 19.56 -9.27
CA SER A 412 -2.56 18.15 -9.12
C SER A 412 -2.17 17.52 -7.77
N CYS A 413 -2.26 18.30 -6.69
CA CYS A 413 -1.91 17.86 -5.35
C CYS A 413 -3.03 17.05 -4.69
N ASP A 414 -2.68 16.17 -3.74
CA ASP A 414 -3.60 15.22 -3.12
C ASP A 414 -4.02 15.63 -1.71
N TYR A 415 -3.13 16.33 -0.99
CA TYR A 415 -3.36 16.84 0.36
C TYR A 415 -3.20 18.34 0.42
N VAL A 416 -4.01 18.98 1.25
CA VAL A 416 -3.83 20.37 1.68
C VAL A 416 -3.35 20.39 3.11
N HIS A 417 -2.33 21.20 3.39
CA HIS A 417 -1.70 21.26 4.68
C HIS A 417 -1.73 22.69 5.25
N PRO A 418 -2.81 23.09 5.94
CA PRO A 418 -2.87 24.34 6.66
C PRO A 418 -1.87 24.37 7.83
N CYS A 419 -0.85 25.22 7.75
CA CYS A 419 0.15 25.45 8.80
C CYS A 419 -0.38 26.49 9.82
N TRP A 420 -1.46 26.16 10.54
CA TRP A 420 -2.20 27.11 11.38
C TRP A 420 -2.11 26.84 12.88
N GLU A 421 -1.32 25.86 13.31
CA GLU A 421 -1.21 25.36 14.68
C GLU A 421 -0.91 26.47 15.70
N ARG A 422 -0.22 27.55 15.27
CA ARG A 422 0.13 28.73 16.07
C ARG A 422 -0.69 29.99 15.75
N ARG A 423 -1.65 29.94 14.82
CA ARG A 423 -2.43 31.13 14.41
C ARG A 423 -3.51 31.54 15.37
N ALA A 424 -4.00 30.61 16.18
CA ALA A 424 -5.03 30.85 17.19
C ALA A 424 -4.82 29.93 18.39
N PRO A 425 -5.40 30.25 19.56
CA PRO A 425 -5.43 29.33 20.70
C PRO A 425 -6.16 28.02 20.40
N GLU A 426 -7.13 28.04 19.48
CA GLU A 426 -7.95 26.91 19.03
C GLU A 426 -7.89 26.83 17.49
N PRO A 427 -6.76 26.41 16.90
CA PRO A 427 -6.57 26.42 15.44
C PRO A 427 -7.59 25.55 14.69
N HIS A 428 -8.16 24.50 15.31
CA HIS A 428 -9.22 23.71 14.68
C HIS A 428 -10.42 24.57 14.23
N ARG A 429 -10.69 25.70 14.89
CA ARG A 429 -11.81 26.61 14.52
C ARG A 429 -11.58 27.39 13.24
N LEU A 430 -10.33 27.48 12.78
CA LEU A 430 -10.00 28.04 11.47
C LEU A 430 -10.39 27.06 10.35
N LEU A 431 -10.61 25.79 10.68
CA LEU A 431 -11.00 24.72 9.77
C LEU A 431 -12.50 24.40 9.95
N SER A 432 -13.40 25.11 9.24
CA SER A 432 -14.84 24.88 9.40
C SER A 432 -15.28 23.51 8.87
N PRO A 433 -16.32 22.87 9.44
CA PRO A 433 -16.86 21.61 8.93
C PRO A 433 -17.24 21.66 7.44
N GLU A 434 -17.76 22.81 6.97
CA GLU A 434 -18.12 23.02 5.56
C GLU A 434 -16.88 23.05 4.67
N MET A 435 -15.77 23.62 5.14
CA MET A 435 -14.52 23.62 4.40
C MET A 435 -13.92 22.22 4.32
N VAL A 436 -13.90 21.48 5.44
CA VAL A 436 -13.43 20.08 5.47
C VAL A 436 -14.23 19.24 4.48
N LYS A 437 -15.57 19.32 4.53
CA LYS A 437 -16.43 18.62 3.58
C LYS A 437 -16.13 19.00 2.12
N ARG A 438 -15.94 20.29 1.82
CA ARG A 438 -15.60 20.74 0.45
C ARG A 438 -14.25 20.20 -0.03
N ILE A 439 -13.26 20.09 0.86
CA ILE A 439 -11.94 19.53 0.54
C ILE A 439 -12.08 18.04 0.22
N HIS A 440 -12.77 17.27 1.07
CA HIS A 440 -13.02 15.85 0.83
C HIS A 440 -13.87 15.58 -0.41
N ASP A 441 -14.93 16.36 -0.64
CA ASP A 441 -15.76 16.28 -1.87
C ASP A 441 -14.95 16.60 -3.14
N ALA A 442 -13.82 17.32 -3.00
CA ALA A 442 -12.89 17.59 -4.09
C ALA A 442 -11.85 16.47 -4.30
N GLY A 443 -11.91 15.38 -3.54
CA GLY A 443 -10.98 14.25 -3.59
C GLY A 443 -9.65 14.48 -2.86
N LEU A 444 -9.56 15.54 -2.04
CA LEU A 444 -8.34 15.95 -1.35
C LEU A 444 -8.38 15.51 0.13
N GLY A 445 -7.21 15.23 0.71
CA GLY A 445 -7.04 15.01 2.14
C GLY A 445 -6.52 16.25 2.87
N ILE A 446 -6.55 16.22 4.20
CA ILE A 446 -6.10 17.30 5.09
C ILE A 446 -5.04 16.77 6.04
N VAL A 447 -3.89 17.46 6.05
CA VAL A 447 -2.81 17.23 7.02
C VAL A 447 -2.67 18.47 7.90
N CYS A 448 -2.42 18.29 9.20
CA CYS A 448 -2.20 19.42 10.12
C CYS A 448 -0.85 19.32 10.85
N TRP A 449 -0.18 20.46 10.94
CA TRP A 449 1.12 20.64 11.59
C TRP A 449 0.99 20.76 13.10
N HIS A 450 2.15 20.60 13.74
CA HIS A 450 2.20 19.70 14.86
C HIS A 450 1.28 20.11 16.01
N GLU A 451 0.53 19.15 16.54
CA GLU A 451 -0.44 19.41 17.60
C GLU A 451 -0.24 18.45 18.77
N GLU A 452 0.02 19.03 19.93
CA GLU A 452 0.32 18.30 21.16
C GLU A 452 -0.84 18.35 22.16
N ARG A 453 -1.79 19.28 21.97
CA ARG A 453 -2.90 19.57 22.89
C ARG A 453 -4.00 18.53 22.70
N PRO A 454 -4.34 17.72 23.73
CA PRO A 454 -5.36 16.68 23.59
C PRO A 454 -6.73 17.18 23.12
N SER A 455 -7.13 18.39 23.54
CA SER A 455 -8.39 19.00 23.11
C SER A 455 -8.41 19.35 21.62
N GLU A 456 -7.29 19.82 21.07
CA GLU A 456 -7.18 20.16 19.65
C GLU A 456 -7.09 18.89 18.80
N ILE A 457 -6.31 17.89 19.22
CA ILE A 457 -6.26 16.57 18.57
C ILE A 457 -7.68 15.98 18.47
N ALA A 458 -8.43 15.98 19.57
CA ALA A 458 -9.80 15.46 19.59
C ALA A 458 -10.74 16.26 18.66
N ALA A 459 -10.60 17.59 18.62
CA ALA A 459 -11.39 18.45 17.75
C ALA A 459 -11.07 18.23 16.26
N LEU A 460 -9.78 18.17 15.88
CA LEU A 460 -9.33 17.90 14.51
C LEU A 460 -9.79 16.52 14.04
N ARG A 461 -9.72 15.51 14.91
CA ARG A 461 -10.28 14.18 14.63
C ARG A 461 -11.79 14.23 14.39
N ALA A 462 -12.53 14.92 15.25
CA ALA A 462 -13.99 15.04 15.11
C ALA A 462 -14.39 15.80 13.82
N LEU A 463 -13.55 16.72 13.36
CA LEU A 463 -13.72 17.41 12.08
C LEU A 463 -13.47 16.50 10.87
N GLY A 464 -12.73 15.40 11.04
CA GLY A 464 -12.39 14.46 9.98
C GLY A 464 -11.05 14.73 9.29
N VAL A 465 -10.13 15.47 9.94
CA VAL A 465 -8.75 15.62 9.46
C VAL A 465 -8.11 14.25 9.23
N ASP A 466 -7.34 14.11 8.15
CA ASP A 466 -6.83 12.81 7.69
C ASP A 466 -5.53 12.41 8.38
N MET A 467 -4.64 13.38 8.61
CA MET A 467 -3.37 13.13 9.28
C MET A 467 -3.01 14.29 10.22
N ILE A 468 -2.45 13.96 11.38
CA ILE A 468 -1.92 14.97 12.32
C ILE A 468 -0.45 14.65 12.57
N CYS A 469 0.38 15.68 12.48
CA CYS A 469 1.77 15.60 12.90
C CYS A 469 1.90 15.90 14.40
N SER A 470 2.82 15.23 15.09
CA SER A 470 3.05 15.42 16.52
C SER A 470 4.48 15.06 16.92
N ASP A 471 5.08 15.86 17.81
CA ASP A 471 6.33 15.54 18.49
C ASP A 471 6.12 14.42 19.53
N THR A 472 4.88 14.26 20.02
CA THR A 472 4.43 13.21 20.93
C THR A 472 3.43 12.25 20.26
N PRO A 473 3.89 11.36 19.36
CA PRO A 473 2.99 10.50 18.57
C PRO A 473 2.15 9.54 19.43
N ASP A 474 2.60 9.21 20.65
CA ASP A 474 1.83 8.41 21.61
C ASP A 474 0.51 9.08 22.03
N ARG A 475 0.37 10.41 21.90
CA ARG A 475 -0.89 11.11 22.17
C ARG A 475 -1.90 11.01 21.04
N LEU A 476 -1.44 10.72 19.82
CA LEU A 476 -2.29 10.52 18.65
C LEU A 476 -2.78 9.07 18.57
N ALA A 477 -1.98 8.13 19.10
CA ALA A 477 -2.32 6.71 19.17
C ALA A 477 -3.66 6.52 19.87
N VAL A 478 -4.67 6.13 19.09
CA VAL A 478 -5.96 5.70 19.62
C VAL A 478 -5.92 4.20 19.68
N HIS A 479 -6.27 3.65 20.84
CA HIS A 479 -6.67 2.26 20.89
C HIS A 479 -7.84 2.04 19.91
N GLN A 480 -7.56 1.23 18.89
CA GLN A 480 -8.43 0.47 17.99
C GLN A 480 -9.87 0.97 17.86
N VAL A 481 -10.26 1.31 16.63
CA VAL A 481 -11.67 1.48 16.29
C VAL A 481 -12.40 0.18 16.60
N ILE A 482 -13.30 0.26 17.59
CA ILE A 482 -14.34 -0.72 17.88
C ILE A 482 -15.20 -0.84 16.62
N CYS A 483 -15.07 -1.94 15.89
CA CYS A 483 -16.13 -2.41 15.00
C CYS A 483 -17.11 -3.24 15.85
N GLU A 484 -18.40 -2.88 15.77
CA GLU A 484 -19.52 -3.74 16.19
C GLU A 484 -19.99 -4.58 15.00
#